data_AF-A0A432VUY2-F1
#
_entry.id   AF-A0A432VUY2-F1
#
_cell.length_a   1.000
_cell.length_b   1.000
_cell.length_c   1.000
_cell.angle_alpha   90.00
_cell.angle_beta   90.00
_cell.angle_gamma   90.00
#
_symmetry.space_group_name_H-M   'P 1'
#
loop_
_entity.id
_entity.type
_entity.pdbx_description
1 polymer ?
#
loop_
_entity_poly.entity_id
_entity_poly.type
_entity_poly.pdbx_seq_one_letter_code
_entity_poly.pdbx_strand_id
1 'polypeptide(L)' 'MPNKHEEKNNQPGLWAIVWSVLAALFGVQTEANRRRDFSQGNPLAYIIVFIILLVAFVAAVAGIVRLVLAYAT' A
#
# COMPACT_ATOMS: atom_id res chain seq x y z
N MET A 1 -27.63 -26.44 -9.64
CA MET A 1 -27.43 -25.04 -9.24
C MET A 1 -25.99 -24.92 -8.77
N PRO A 2 -25.13 -24.09 -9.38
CA PRO A 2 -23.76 -23.94 -8.90
C PRO A 2 -23.76 -23.33 -7.49
N ASN A 3 -23.05 -23.98 -6.56
CA ASN A 3 -22.93 -23.57 -5.16
C ASN A 3 -22.13 -22.27 -5.05
N LYS A 4 -22.69 -21.28 -4.35
CA LYS A 4 -22.15 -19.91 -4.18
C LYS A 4 -20.91 -19.84 -3.25
N HIS A 5 -20.21 -20.95 -3.04
CA HIS A 5 -19.18 -21.12 -2.01
C HIS A 5 -17.79 -21.51 -2.54
N GLU A 6 -17.50 -21.24 -3.82
CA GLU A 6 -16.19 -21.51 -4.44
C GLU A 6 -15.42 -20.26 -4.89
N GLU A 7 -15.72 -19.07 -4.36
CA GLU A 7 -14.83 -17.90 -4.51
C GLU A 7 -13.74 -17.90 -3.44
N LYS A 8 -12.93 -18.96 -3.43
CA LYS A 8 -11.80 -19.08 -2.50
C LYS A 8 -10.58 -18.34 -3.06
N ASN A 9 -10.36 -17.13 -2.55
CA ASN A 9 -9.03 -16.60 -2.24
C ASN A 9 -8.05 -16.33 -3.41
N ASN A 10 -8.45 -15.50 -4.39
CA ASN A 10 -7.50 -14.91 -5.35
C ASN A 10 -7.17 -13.44 -5.06
N GLN A 11 -7.78 -12.83 -4.04
CA GLN A 11 -7.48 -11.43 -3.73
C GLN A 11 -6.12 -11.31 -3.01
N PRO A 12 -5.28 -10.33 -3.41
CA PRO A 12 -4.10 -9.92 -2.68
C PRO A 12 -4.36 -9.76 -1.18
N GLY A 13 -3.60 -10.48 -0.34
CA GLY A 13 -3.58 -10.20 1.09
C GLY A 13 -3.05 -8.79 1.39
N LEU A 14 -3.46 -8.21 2.52
CA LEU A 14 -3.11 -6.83 2.90
C LEU A 14 -1.61 -6.54 2.82
N TRP A 15 -0.76 -7.48 3.26
CA TRP A 15 0.69 -7.33 3.20
C TRP A 15 1.22 -7.22 1.76
N ALA A 16 0.65 -8.00 0.85
CA ALA A 16 1.02 -7.96 -0.56
C ALA A 16 0.55 -6.67 -1.24
N ILE A 17 -0.55 -6.06 -0.76
CA ILE A 17 -1.01 -4.74 -1.20
C ILE A 17 -0.04 -3.67 -0.70
N VAL A 18 0.32 -3.67 0.59
CA VAL A 18 1.30 -2.72 1.15
C VAL A 18 2.62 -2.77 0.38
N TRP A 19 3.14 -3.96 0.12
CA TRP A 19 4.40 -4.12 -0.61
C TRP A 19 4.30 -3.68 -2.07
N SER A 20 3.17 -3.95 -2.73
CA SER A 20 2.91 -3.44 -4.08
C SER A 20 2.84 -1.92 -4.13
N VAL A 21 2.15 -1.28 -3.17
CA VAL A 21 2.08 0.19 -3.10
C VAL A 21 3.46 0.77 -2.86
N LEU A 22 4.24 0.24 -1.91
CA LEU A 22 5.61 0.69 -1.67
C LEU A 22 6.51 0.51 -2.92
N ALA A 23 6.46 -0.65 -3.57
CA ALA A 23 7.23 -0.90 -4.79
C ALA A 23 6.85 0.07 -5.92
N ALA A 24 5.57 0.41 -6.05
CA ALA A 24 5.09 1.40 -7.01
C ALA A 24 5.62 2.81 -6.69
N LEU A 25 5.68 3.20 -5.42
CA LEU A 25 6.21 4.51 -4.99
C LEU A 25 7.69 4.68 -5.30
N PHE A 26 8.48 3.62 -5.13
CA PHE A 26 9.90 3.62 -5.46
C PHE A 26 10.18 3.31 -6.95
N GLY A 27 9.15 3.06 -7.76
CA GLY A 27 9.31 2.71 -9.17
C GLY A 27 9.90 1.31 -9.43
N VAL A 28 10.01 0.47 -8.40
CA VAL A 28 10.59 -0.89 -8.46
C VAL A 28 9.50 -1.98 -8.56
N GLN A 29 8.28 -1.59 -8.95
CA GLN A 29 7.17 -2.53 -9.13
C GLN A 29 7.40 -3.43 -10.34
N THR A 30 7.29 -4.75 -10.15
CA THR A 30 7.40 -5.73 -11.23
C THR A 30 6.10 -5.85 -12.03
N GLU A 31 6.19 -6.26 -13.29
CA GLU A 31 5.01 -6.53 -14.14
C GLU A 31 4.11 -7.63 -13.58
N ALA A 32 4.67 -8.62 -12.89
CA ALA A 32 3.88 -9.68 -12.24
C ALA A 32 3.02 -9.11 -11.09
N ASN A 33 3.60 -8.26 -10.23
CA ASN A 33 2.85 -7.58 -9.18
C ASN A 33 1.78 -6.68 -9.80
N ARG A 34 2.14 -5.88 -10.80
CA ARG A 34 1.22 -4.98 -11.51
C ARG A 34 0.03 -5.73 -12.10
N ARG A 35 0.26 -6.81 -12.85
CA ARG A 35 -0.80 -7.63 -13.44
C ARG A 35 -1.71 -8.23 -12.37
N ARG A 36 -1.15 -8.78 -11.29
CA ARG A 36 -1.94 -9.31 -10.16
C ARG A 36 -2.79 -8.21 -9.51
N ASP A 37 -2.19 -7.05 -9.24
CA ASP A 37 -2.83 -5.93 -8.57
C ASP A 37 -4.04 -5.41 -9.38
N PHE A 38 -3.92 -5.34 -10.72
CA PHE A 38 -4.99 -4.86 -11.60
C PHE A 38 -6.00 -5.94 -12.03
N SER A 39 -5.65 -7.22 -11.99
CA SER A 39 -6.55 -8.31 -12.42
C SER A 39 -7.30 -8.98 -11.26
N GLN A 40 -6.71 -9.01 -10.07
CA GLN A 40 -7.23 -9.72 -8.90
C GLN A 40 -7.39 -8.82 -7.66
N GLY A 41 -6.85 -7.59 -7.70
CA GLY A 41 -6.91 -6.65 -6.59
C GLY A 41 -8.16 -5.76 -6.62
N ASN A 42 -8.63 -5.37 -5.43
CA ASN A 42 -9.63 -4.30 -5.27
C ASN A 42 -8.91 -2.93 -5.28
N PRO A 43 -9.12 -2.06 -6.29
CA PRO A 43 -8.43 -0.77 -6.39
C PRO A 43 -8.58 0.14 -5.15
N LEU A 44 -9.73 0.07 -4.46
CA LEU A 44 -9.97 0.86 -3.26
C LEU A 44 -9.00 0.48 -2.12
N ALA A 45 -8.65 -0.80 -1.99
CA ALA A 45 -7.71 -1.25 -0.96
C ALA A 45 -6.31 -0.63 -1.18
N TYR A 46 -5.86 -0.53 -2.43
CA TYR A 46 -4.57 0.09 -2.77
C TYR A 46 -4.59 1.60 -2.49
N ILE A 47 -5.68 2.30 -2.83
CA ILE A 47 -5.84 3.73 -2.55
C ILE A 47 -5.82 4.01 -1.06
N ILE A 48 -6.56 3.24 -0.26
CA ILE A 48 -6.59 3.41 1.20
C ILE A 48 -5.20 3.20 1.80
N VAL A 49 -4.50 2.13 1.41
CA VAL A 49 -3.13 1.87 1.86
C VAL A 49 -2.18 3.00 1.48
N PHE A 50 -2.29 3.53 0.26
CA PHE A 50 -1.49 4.67 -0.19
C PHE A 50 -1.75 5.93 0.65
N ILE A 51 -3.01 6.28 0.92
CA ILE A 51 -3.37 7.44 1.75
C ILE A 51 -2.79 7.29 3.16
N ILE A 52 -2.89 6.10 3.76
CA ILE A 52 -2.31 5.83 5.08
C ILE A 52 -0.80 6.05 5.07
N LEU A 53 -0.10 5.49 4.08
CA LEU A 53 1.35 5.66 3.92
C LEU A 53 1.74 7.13 3.71
N LEU A 54 0.97 7.87 2.91
CA LEU A 54 1.21 9.29 2.66
C LEU A 54 1.06 10.13 3.94
N VAL A 55 -0.02 9.92 4.71
CA VAL A 55 -0.24 10.60 5.99
C VAL A 55 0.89 10.27 6.98
N ALA A 56 1.28 8.99 7.07
CA ALA A 56 2.39 8.56 7.92
C ALA A 56 3.71 9.20 7.51
N PHE A 57 3.99 9.32 6.21
CA PHE A 57 5.18 9.96 5.68
C PHE A 57 5.25 11.45 6.07
N VAL A 58 4.15 12.20 5.86
CA VAL A 58 4.09 13.62 6.24
C VAL A 58 4.26 13.80 7.75
N ALA A 59 3.60 12.97 8.56
CA ALA A 59 3.74 13.00 10.02
C ALA A 59 5.18 12.70 10.45
N ALA A 60 5.85 11.74 9.82
CA ALA A 60 7.24 11.41 10.08
C ALA A 60 8.18 12.59 9.78
N VAL A 61 8.03 13.23 8.61
CA VAL A 61 8.83 14.42 8.25
C VAL A 61 8.56 15.56 9.24
N ALA A 62 7.30 15.85 9.56
CA ALA A 62 6.96 16.88 10.54
C ALA A 62 7.54 16.58 11.93
N GLY A 63 7.51 15.32 12.36
CA GLY A 63 8.13 14.85 13.61
C GLY A 63 9.65 15.07 13.60
N ILE A 64 10.32 14.71 12.51
CA ILE A 64 11.77 14.93 12.34
C ILE A 64 12.09 16.43 12.40
N VAL A 65 11.33 17.28 11.70
CA VAL A 65 11.53 18.74 11.74
C VAL A 65 11.40 19.26 13.17
N ARG A 66 10.36 18.85 13.90
CA ARG A 66 10.17 19.23 15.31
C ARG A 66 11.33 18.75 16.20
N LEU A 67 11.82 17.53 15.98
CA LEU A 67 12.94 16.96 16.70
C LEU A 67 14.22 17.77 16.46
N VAL A 68 14.51 18.09 15.20
CA VAL A 68 15.67 18.91 14.83
C VAL A 68 15.59 20.28 15.48
N LEU A 69 14.44 20.97 15.40
CA LEU A 69 14.27 22.28 16.04
C LEU A 69 14.47 22.22 17.57
N ALA A 70 13.98 21.16 18.22
CA ALA A 70 14.11 20.99 19.67
C ALA A 70 15.56 20.78 20.14
N TYR A 71 16.45 20.27 19.29
CA TYR A 71 17.87 20.05 19.63
C TYR A 71 18.84 21.04 18.95
N ALA A 72 18.36 21.84 17.99
CA ALA A 72 19.15 22.85 17.30
C ALA A 72 19.03 24.26 17.92
N THR A 73 18.24 24.40 18.98
CA THR A 73 18.15 25.60 19.84
C THR A 73 18.68 25.27 21.23
#